data_AF-A0AAD3DHQ0-F1
#
_entry.id   AF-A0AAD3DHQ0-F1
#
_cell.length_a   1.000
_cell.length_b   1.000
_cell.length_c   1.000
_cell.angle_alpha   90.00
_cell.angle_beta   90.00
_cell.angle_gamma   90.00
#
_symmetry.space_group_name_H-M   'P 1'
#
loop_
_entity.id
_entity.type
_entity.pdbx_description
1 polymer ?
#
loop_
_entity_poly.entity_id
_entity_poly.type
_entity_poly.pdbx_seq_one_letter_code
_entity_poly.pdbx_strand_id
1 'polypeptide(L)'
;MATGPAPPLQYQPGFGNEFCSEALPGALPRTQNSPAQCPYGLYAEQLSGTHFTAPRSSNRRSWLYRIRPSVTHQPFHPVDFPQQALSAHFSAASSALLTPNQLRWRPFPLPAEPVDWVRGLLTLCGSGSACSKEGFAIHVYTANRSMRSAALANADGDFLIVPQLGALRLKTEFGLLDVAPGEVAVVPRGVRFAVELHAEAARGYVLETFQGHFALPELGPIGANGLANPRDFLHPVAWYEGGPAAAAGGGAAEGPAAGGTAAAAAAAAAGAPGEVCYRVLHKLGGQLFEAQQAFSPFNVVAWHGNYLPYKYDLARFCPVNSVAFDHPDPSIFTVLTVPSYTPGAPPTADFVVFPPRWLVAEHTFRPPYYHRNTASEFMGLIRGQYEAKQDGGFLPGGASLHTCMTPHGPDTATFERATQGAEEGPARLGEETLAFMFETNAVPRVTPAALSCPCVDRDYYKCWEGLRSHFDPTALPPGFEPRTGKKGGGEGSEAAHANGAGAENNGGVAAASKAAAGAVLEA
;
A
#
# COMPACT_ATOMS: atom_id res chain seq x y z
N MET A 1 22.46 4.61 -35.25
CA MET A 1 23.19 5.65 -34.49
C MET A 1 22.98 5.33 -33.02
N ALA A 2 24.05 5.12 -32.26
CA ALA A 2 23.95 4.86 -30.83
C ALA A 2 23.44 6.13 -30.13
N THR A 3 22.20 6.11 -29.68
CA THR A 3 21.61 7.18 -28.88
C THR A 3 22.29 7.17 -27.51
N GLY A 4 22.96 8.26 -27.14
CA GLY A 4 23.43 8.44 -25.77
C GLY A 4 22.27 8.33 -24.76
N PRO A 5 22.56 8.16 -23.46
CA PRO A 5 21.52 8.09 -22.44
C PRO A 5 20.62 9.33 -22.52
N ALA A 6 19.30 9.12 -22.49
CA ALA A 6 18.35 10.22 -22.43
C ALA A 6 18.68 11.12 -21.22
N PRO A 7 18.51 12.45 -21.35
CA PRO A 7 18.77 13.36 -20.23
C PRO A 7 17.89 12.99 -19.02
N PRO A 8 18.38 13.20 -17.79
CA PRO A 8 17.61 12.91 -16.59
C PRO A 8 16.32 13.74 -16.58
N LEU A 9 15.22 13.13 -16.12
CA LEU A 9 13.94 13.80 -15.98
C LEU A 9 14.03 14.93 -14.93
N GLN A 10 13.32 16.02 -15.19
CA GLN A 10 13.19 17.13 -14.26
C GLN A 10 11.92 17.00 -13.41
N TYR A 11 11.98 17.47 -12.17
CA TYR A 11 10.89 17.37 -11.20
C TYR A 11 10.71 18.68 -10.44
N GLN A 12 9.50 18.91 -9.93
CA GLN A 12 9.18 19.99 -9.00
C GLN A 12 9.07 19.42 -7.57
N PRO A 13 9.88 19.88 -6.60
CA PRO A 13 9.82 19.41 -5.22
C PRO A 13 8.71 20.07 -4.39
N GLY A 14 8.14 19.35 -3.44
CA GLY A 14 7.28 19.89 -2.38
C GLY A 14 5.90 19.25 -2.29
N PHE A 15 5.70 18.40 -1.28
CA PHE A 15 4.43 17.75 -1.01
C PHE A 15 3.29 18.76 -0.78
N GLY A 16 2.20 18.62 -1.54
CA GLY A 16 0.96 19.38 -1.35
C GLY A 16 0.96 20.82 -1.86
N ASN A 17 2.02 21.25 -2.57
CA ASN A 17 2.08 22.56 -3.20
C ASN A 17 0.98 22.77 -4.27
N GLU A 18 0.72 24.04 -4.60
CA GLU A 18 0.05 24.44 -5.84
C GLU A 18 1.13 24.69 -6.89
N PHE A 19 1.28 23.77 -7.84
CA PHE A 19 2.31 23.79 -8.86
C PHE A 19 1.79 24.35 -10.18
N CYS A 20 2.71 24.80 -11.02
CA CYS A 20 2.47 25.20 -12.40
C CYS A 20 3.56 24.57 -13.28
N SER A 21 3.18 23.98 -14.41
CA SER A 21 4.14 23.46 -15.39
C SER A 21 3.63 23.63 -16.81
N GLU A 22 4.54 23.98 -17.72
CA GLU A 22 4.24 24.08 -19.14
C GLU A 22 5.37 23.47 -19.98
N ALA A 23 5.02 22.64 -20.96
CA ALA A 23 5.96 22.06 -21.91
C ALA A 23 6.26 23.02 -23.07
N LEU A 24 5.36 23.97 -23.34
CA LEU A 24 5.54 25.05 -24.30
C LEU A 24 5.42 26.40 -23.59
N PRO A 25 6.31 27.37 -23.86
CA PRO A 25 6.27 28.68 -23.20
C PRO A 25 4.93 29.39 -23.37
N GLY A 26 4.34 29.86 -22.28
CA GLY A 26 3.06 30.58 -22.28
C GLY A 26 1.84 29.71 -22.62
N ALA A 27 1.94 28.38 -22.44
CA ALA A 27 0.81 27.49 -22.64
C ALA A 27 -0.21 27.58 -21.49
N LEU A 28 0.23 27.99 -20.29
CA LEU A 28 -0.69 28.35 -19.21
C LEU A 28 -1.37 29.71 -19.50
N PRO A 29 -2.70 29.80 -19.41
CA PRO A 29 -3.39 31.09 -19.41
C PRO A 29 -2.92 31.96 -18.24
N ARG A 30 -2.69 33.25 -18.50
CA ARG A 30 -2.06 34.16 -17.52
C ARG A 30 -3.00 34.70 -16.43
N THR A 31 -4.28 34.88 -16.73
CA THR A 31 -5.19 35.68 -15.88
C THR A 31 -6.39 34.90 -15.34
N GLN A 32 -6.68 33.71 -15.89
CA GLN A 32 -7.88 32.93 -15.56
C GLN A 32 -7.70 31.46 -15.94
N ASN A 33 -8.45 30.56 -15.31
CA ASN A 33 -8.33 29.13 -15.63
C ASN A 33 -9.02 28.74 -16.95
N SER A 34 -10.12 29.41 -17.29
CA SER A 34 -10.99 29.07 -18.44
C SER A 34 -11.12 30.26 -19.40
N PRO A 35 -10.09 30.56 -20.22
CA PRO A 35 -10.20 31.58 -21.26
C PRO A 35 -11.12 31.10 -22.40
N ALA A 36 -11.78 32.05 -23.08
CA ALA A 36 -12.59 31.72 -24.26
C ALA A 36 -11.76 31.09 -25.39
N GLN A 37 -10.48 31.46 -25.48
CA GLN A 37 -9.49 30.85 -26.36
C GLN A 37 -8.26 30.52 -25.51
N CYS A 38 -7.96 29.23 -25.30
CA CYS A 38 -6.73 28.86 -24.61
C CYS A 38 -5.51 29.14 -25.51
N PRO A 39 -4.34 29.45 -24.92
CA PRO A 39 -3.08 29.45 -25.65
C PRO A 39 -2.92 28.17 -26.48
N TYR A 40 -2.32 28.31 -27.66
CA TYR A 40 -2.12 27.21 -28.61
C TYR A 40 -3.40 26.48 -29.08
N GLY A 41 -4.60 27.04 -28.82
CA GLY A 41 -5.87 26.40 -29.16
C GLY A 41 -6.17 25.16 -28.33
N LEU A 42 -5.58 25.06 -27.13
CA LEU A 42 -5.79 23.93 -26.21
C LEU A 42 -7.21 23.93 -25.62
N TYR A 43 -7.58 22.81 -25.01
CA TYR A 43 -8.78 22.67 -24.19
C TYR A 43 -8.41 22.77 -22.71
N ALA A 44 -9.12 23.62 -21.97
CA ALA A 44 -9.07 23.63 -20.51
C ALA A 44 -9.96 22.51 -19.95
N GLU A 45 -9.40 21.67 -19.09
CA GLU A 45 -10.07 20.57 -18.41
C GLU A 45 -9.71 20.61 -16.93
N GLN A 46 -10.68 20.44 -16.04
CA GLN A 46 -10.40 20.35 -14.60
C GLN A 46 -10.53 18.90 -14.15
N LEU A 47 -9.49 18.40 -13.47
CA LEU A 47 -9.53 17.17 -12.70
C LEU A 47 -9.72 17.51 -11.22
N SER A 48 -10.88 17.16 -10.69
CA SER A 48 -11.24 17.39 -9.28
C SER A 48 -11.03 16.10 -8.47
N GLY A 49 -10.00 16.10 -7.61
CA GLY A 49 -9.70 14.98 -6.70
C GLY A 49 -10.62 14.94 -5.48
N THR A 50 -11.12 16.11 -5.05
CA THR A 50 -12.09 16.23 -3.95
C THR A 50 -13.39 16.90 -4.36
N HIS A 51 -14.39 16.84 -3.48
CA HIS A 51 -15.58 17.68 -3.60
C HIS A 51 -15.20 19.17 -3.64
N PHE A 52 -15.96 19.97 -4.40
CA PHE A 52 -15.67 21.40 -4.61
C PHE A 52 -15.60 22.21 -3.32
N THR A 53 -16.42 21.85 -2.32
CA THR A 53 -16.52 22.54 -1.03
C THR A 53 -15.60 21.99 0.05
N ALA A 54 -14.68 21.08 -0.30
CA ALA A 54 -13.66 20.62 0.64
C ALA A 54 -12.88 21.84 1.19
N PRO A 55 -12.56 21.87 2.50
CA PRO A 55 -11.71 22.89 3.08
C PRO A 55 -10.42 23.09 2.26
N ARG A 56 -9.93 24.31 2.15
CA ARG A 56 -8.80 24.63 1.24
C ARG A 56 -7.56 23.75 1.49
N SER A 57 -7.28 23.38 2.74
CA SER A 57 -6.16 22.50 3.12
C SER A 57 -6.29 21.07 2.59
N SER A 58 -7.52 20.59 2.37
CA SER A 58 -7.81 19.24 1.84
C SER A 58 -8.36 19.27 0.42
N ASN A 59 -8.64 20.44 -0.16
CA ASN A 59 -9.17 20.57 -1.52
C ASN A 59 -8.09 20.21 -2.55
N ARG A 60 -8.34 19.16 -3.34
CA ARG A 60 -7.43 18.69 -4.39
C ARG A 60 -8.04 18.86 -5.76
N ARG A 61 -7.37 19.64 -6.62
CA ARG A 61 -7.77 19.87 -8.02
C ARG A 61 -6.61 20.33 -8.89
N SER A 62 -6.64 19.94 -10.15
CA SER A 62 -5.70 20.40 -11.18
C SER A 62 -6.42 20.81 -12.45
N TRP A 63 -5.92 21.85 -13.09
CA TRP A 63 -6.31 22.28 -14.43
C TRP A 63 -5.30 21.77 -15.44
N LEU A 64 -5.82 21.19 -16.52
CA LEU A 64 -5.09 20.61 -17.63
C LEU A 64 -5.39 21.41 -18.89
N TYR A 65 -4.36 21.79 -19.63
CA TYR A 65 -4.46 22.41 -20.95
C TYR A 65 -3.96 21.43 -21.99
N ARG A 66 -4.90 20.77 -22.66
CA ARG A 66 -4.65 19.55 -23.45
C ARG A 66 -5.09 19.69 -24.90
N ILE A 67 -4.45 18.92 -25.79
CA ILE A 67 -4.69 18.98 -27.24
C ILE A 67 -6.11 18.52 -27.60
N ARG A 68 -6.58 17.43 -26.98
CA ARG A 68 -7.95 16.91 -27.13
C ARG A 68 -8.49 16.54 -25.74
N PRO A 69 -9.74 16.89 -25.41
CA PRO A 69 -10.31 16.68 -24.09
C PRO A 69 -10.54 15.18 -23.78
N SER A 70 -10.52 14.82 -22.51
CA SER A 70 -10.66 13.42 -22.04
C SER A 70 -11.95 12.74 -22.47
N VAL A 71 -13.00 13.52 -22.77
CA VAL A 71 -14.34 13.06 -23.16
C VAL A 71 -14.38 12.45 -24.57
N THR A 72 -13.39 12.70 -25.42
CA THR A 72 -13.38 12.18 -26.80
C THR A 72 -12.83 10.75 -26.84
N HIS A 73 -13.71 9.78 -26.57
CA HIS A 73 -13.43 8.35 -26.66
C HIS A 73 -14.69 7.58 -27.09
N GLN A 74 -14.52 6.33 -27.55
CA GLN A 74 -15.64 5.42 -27.80
C GLN A 74 -16.29 4.95 -26.47
N PRO A 75 -17.53 4.44 -26.47
CA PRO A 75 -18.12 3.86 -25.26
C PRO A 75 -17.25 2.78 -24.61
N PHE A 76 -17.21 2.78 -23.28
CA PHE A 76 -16.52 1.75 -22.52
C PHE A 76 -17.25 0.41 -22.61
N HIS A 77 -16.50 -0.69 -22.78
CA HIS A 77 -17.02 -2.06 -22.73
C HIS A 77 -16.24 -2.89 -21.71
N PRO A 78 -16.86 -3.90 -21.07
CA PRO A 78 -16.14 -4.79 -20.15
C PRO A 78 -14.97 -5.47 -20.84
N VAL A 79 -13.84 -5.60 -20.13
CA VAL A 79 -12.68 -6.39 -20.57
C VAL A 79 -12.78 -7.80 -20.00
N ASP A 80 -12.46 -8.80 -20.82
CA ASP A 80 -12.24 -10.14 -20.32
C ASP A 80 -10.96 -10.17 -19.46
N PHE A 81 -11.17 -10.07 -18.16
CA PHE A 81 -10.14 -10.06 -17.14
C PHE A 81 -10.59 -10.98 -16.00
N PRO A 82 -9.72 -11.88 -15.50
CA PRO A 82 -10.11 -12.76 -14.40
C PRO A 82 -10.50 -11.92 -13.18
N GLN A 83 -11.80 -11.84 -12.86
CA GLN A 83 -12.30 -11.07 -11.71
C GLN A 83 -11.71 -11.55 -10.37
N GLN A 84 -11.14 -12.76 -10.33
CA GLN A 84 -10.43 -13.27 -9.15
C GLN A 84 -9.07 -12.60 -8.93
N ALA A 85 -8.48 -12.00 -9.97
CA ALA A 85 -7.18 -11.34 -9.90
C ALA A 85 -7.28 -9.88 -9.44
N LEU A 86 -8.39 -9.20 -9.71
CA LEU A 86 -8.65 -7.83 -9.22
C LEU A 86 -9.97 -7.77 -8.45
N SER A 87 -9.90 -7.38 -7.18
CA SER A 87 -11.07 -7.17 -6.33
C SER A 87 -11.04 -5.78 -5.70
N ALA A 88 -12.23 -5.19 -5.55
CA ALA A 88 -12.41 -3.93 -4.83
C ALA A 88 -13.64 -3.96 -3.91
N HIS A 89 -14.11 -5.16 -3.56
CA HIS A 89 -15.28 -5.35 -2.70
C HIS A 89 -15.07 -6.53 -1.75
N PHE A 90 -15.03 -6.23 -0.46
CA PHE A 90 -14.63 -7.15 0.61
C PHE A 90 -15.71 -7.23 1.70
N SER A 91 -16.92 -7.63 1.29
CA SER A 91 -18.03 -7.88 2.23
C SER A 91 -18.20 -9.37 2.54
N ALA A 92 -19.13 -9.69 3.45
CA ALA A 92 -19.52 -11.08 3.73
C ALA A 92 -20.09 -11.82 2.51
N ALA A 93 -20.58 -11.10 1.50
CA ALA A 93 -21.09 -11.67 0.25
C ALA A 93 -19.98 -11.87 -0.81
N SER A 94 -18.76 -11.36 -0.56
CA SER A 94 -17.62 -11.58 -1.46
C SER A 94 -17.02 -12.97 -1.27
N SER A 95 -16.24 -13.44 -2.25
CA SER A 95 -15.46 -14.68 -2.13
C SER A 95 -14.22 -14.53 -1.23
N ALA A 96 -13.91 -13.31 -0.77
CA ALA A 96 -12.77 -13.05 0.11
C ALA A 96 -13.07 -13.52 1.54
N LEU A 97 -12.10 -14.22 2.12
CA LEU A 97 -12.25 -14.96 3.36
C LEU A 97 -11.59 -14.23 4.53
N LEU A 98 -12.20 -14.35 5.71
CA LEU A 98 -11.53 -14.01 6.96
C LEU A 98 -10.66 -15.20 7.38
N THR A 99 -9.48 -14.92 7.89
CA THR A 99 -8.61 -15.91 8.53
C THR A 99 -7.93 -15.28 9.74
N PRO A 100 -7.94 -15.93 10.91
CA PRO A 100 -7.16 -15.51 12.06
C PRO A 100 -5.71 -16.01 11.99
N ASN A 101 -5.42 -16.93 11.05
CA ASN A 101 -4.08 -17.45 10.90
C ASN A 101 -3.18 -16.40 10.26
N GLN A 102 -1.97 -16.27 10.78
CA GLN A 102 -0.94 -15.49 10.14
C GLN A 102 -0.62 -16.06 8.76
N LEU A 103 -0.41 -15.19 7.78
CA LEU A 103 -0.04 -15.60 6.43
C LEU A 103 1.36 -15.08 6.08
N ARG A 104 2.11 -15.88 5.33
CA ARG A 104 3.38 -15.47 4.71
C ARG A 104 3.40 -15.97 3.28
N TRP A 105 3.86 -15.12 2.37
CA TRP A 105 4.10 -15.44 0.98
C TRP A 105 5.59 -15.30 0.69
N ARG A 106 6.16 -16.31 0.04
CA ARG A 106 7.45 -16.24 -0.64
C ARG A 106 7.38 -15.27 -1.82
N PRO A 107 8.52 -14.88 -2.43
CA PRO A 107 8.50 -13.94 -3.55
C PRO A 107 7.56 -14.37 -4.68
N PHE A 108 6.67 -13.45 -5.09
CA PHE A 108 5.70 -13.75 -6.14
C PHE A 108 6.40 -14.05 -7.47
N PRO A 109 6.01 -15.13 -8.18
CA PRO A 109 6.69 -15.56 -9.39
C PRO A 109 6.46 -14.54 -10.51
N LEU A 110 7.49 -14.33 -11.34
CA LEU A 110 7.36 -13.52 -12.55
C LEU A 110 6.61 -14.33 -13.63
N PRO A 111 5.79 -13.67 -14.46
CA PRO A 111 5.06 -14.35 -15.52
C PRO A 111 6.02 -14.84 -16.61
N ALA A 112 5.77 -16.05 -17.13
CA ALA A 112 6.43 -16.56 -18.34
C ALA A 112 5.78 -16.01 -19.61
N GLU A 113 4.44 -15.85 -19.58
CA GLU A 113 3.66 -15.29 -20.68
C GLU A 113 3.76 -13.76 -20.74
N PRO A 114 3.51 -13.12 -21.90
CA PRO A 114 3.49 -11.66 -22.01
C PRO A 114 2.39 -11.01 -21.16
N VAL A 115 2.78 -10.33 -20.08
CA VAL A 115 1.88 -9.69 -19.11
C VAL A 115 2.35 -8.26 -18.85
N ASP A 116 1.45 -7.30 -19.09
CA ASP A 116 1.68 -5.89 -18.73
C ASP A 116 1.35 -5.61 -17.26
N TRP A 117 1.65 -4.40 -16.79
CA TRP A 117 1.48 -4.04 -15.38
C TRP A 117 0.03 -4.18 -14.88
N VAL A 118 -0.98 -3.83 -15.69
CA VAL A 118 -2.40 -3.91 -15.28
C VAL A 118 -2.85 -5.37 -15.19
N ARG A 119 -2.48 -6.20 -16.18
CA ARG A 119 -2.73 -7.64 -16.18
C ARG A 119 -1.95 -8.40 -15.12
N GLY A 120 -0.82 -7.84 -14.69
CA GLY A 120 0.03 -8.38 -13.66
C GLY A 120 -0.47 -8.13 -12.23
N LEU A 121 -1.50 -7.31 -12.04
CA LEU A 121 -2.06 -7.03 -10.71
C LEU A 121 -2.82 -8.24 -10.16
N LEU A 122 -2.48 -8.60 -8.93
CA LEU A 122 -3.14 -9.61 -8.12
C LEU A 122 -3.53 -9.00 -6.77
N THR A 123 -4.82 -8.89 -6.51
CA THR A 123 -5.35 -8.46 -5.21
C THR A 123 -5.15 -9.55 -4.18
N LEU A 124 -4.37 -9.25 -3.14
CA LEU A 124 -4.11 -10.18 -2.05
C LEU A 124 -5.22 -10.15 -1.00
N CYS A 125 -5.54 -8.95 -0.52
CA CYS A 125 -6.53 -8.75 0.51
C CYS A 125 -7.04 -7.31 0.47
N GLY A 126 -8.08 -7.03 1.25
CA GLY A 126 -8.62 -5.69 1.41
C GLY A 126 -9.81 -5.66 2.35
N SER A 127 -10.35 -4.47 2.57
CA SER A 127 -11.54 -4.25 3.39
C SER A 127 -12.41 -3.16 2.78
N GLY A 128 -13.72 -3.22 3.02
CA GLY A 128 -14.68 -2.24 2.49
C GLY A 128 -15.00 -2.44 1.01
N SER A 129 -15.32 -1.34 0.34
CA SER A 129 -15.78 -1.33 -1.06
C SER A 129 -15.42 -0.03 -1.76
N ALA A 130 -14.85 -0.15 -2.96
CA ALA A 130 -14.60 1.00 -3.83
C ALA A 130 -15.88 1.77 -4.20
N CYS A 131 -17.00 1.07 -4.34
CA CYS A 131 -18.28 1.68 -4.70
C CYS A 131 -18.84 2.56 -3.57
N SER A 132 -18.59 2.21 -2.30
CA SER A 132 -18.93 3.07 -1.15
C SER A 132 -17.81 4.05 -0.78
N LYS A 133 -16.67 4.02 -1.50
CA LYS A 133 -15.47 4.82 -1.23
C LYS A 133 -14.95 4.66 0.20
N GLU A 134 -14.94 3.41 0.66
CA GLU A 134 -14.56 3.05 2.02
C GLU A 134 -13.58 1.88 2.00
N GLY A 135 -12.49 2.01 2.76
CA GLY A 135 -11.49 0.96 2.92
C GLY A 135 -10.39 0.99 1.87
N PHE A 136 -9.82 -0.18 1.59
CA PHE A 136 -8.58 -0.33 0.84
C PHE A 136 -8.48 -1.73 0.20
N ALA A 137 -7.55 -1.86 -0.74
CA ALA A 137 -7.06 -3.15 -1.24
C ALA A 137 -5.53 -3.14 -1.30
N ILE A 138 -4.93 -4.30 -1.07
CA ILE A 138 -3.50 -4.54 -1.22
C ILE A 138 -3.30 -5.49 -2.38
N HIS A 139 -2.48 -5.07 -3.34
CA HIS A 139 -2.14 -5.82 -4.53
C HIS A 139 -0.63 -6.09 -4.58
N VAL A 140 -0.27 -7.12 -5.31
CA VAL A 140 1.06 -7.28 -5.87
C VAL A 140 0.98 -7.21 -7.39
N TYR A 141 2.01 -6.69 -8.04
CA TYR A 141 2.12 -6.76 -9.49
C TYR A 141 3.32 -7.60 -9.90
N THR A 142 3.17 -8.35 -10.99
CA THR A 142 4.27 -9.02 -11.69
C THR A 142 4.08 -8.85 -13.19
N ALA A 143 5.06 -8.29 -13.88
CA ALA A 143 4.94 -7.93 -15.30
C ALA A 143 6.25 -8.14 -16.05
N ASN A 144 6.17 -8.45 -17.34
CA ASN A 144 7.32 -8.61 -18.24
C ASN A 144 7.13 -7.87 -19.57
N ARG A 145 6.09 -7.06 -19.68
CA ARG A 145 5.82 -6.17 -20.83
C ARG A 145 5.45 -4.77 -20.37
N SER A 146 6.00 -3.78 -21.06
CA SER A 146 5.50 -2.40 -20.97
C SER A 146 4.10 -2.30 -21.56
N MET A 147 3.28 -1.42 -20.99
CA MET A 147 2.02 -1.01 -21.61
C MET A 147 2.33 -0.26 -22.91
N ARG A 148 1.67 -0.64 -24.01
CA ARG A 148 1.83 -0.03 -25.34
C ARG A 148 0.48 0.44 -25.86
N SER A 149 0.41 1.70 -26.30
CA SER A 149 -0.83 2.35 -26.76
C SER A 149 -2.00 2.10 -25.81
N ALA A 150 -1.72 2.07 -24.49
CA ALA A 150 -2.67 1.74 -23.46
C ALA A 150 -2.41 2.57 -22.20
N ALA A 151 -3.47 2.99 -21.50
CA ALA A 151 -3.38 3.71 -20.24
C ALA A 151 -4.47 3.22 -19.29
N LEU A 152 -4.20 3.23 -18.00
CA LEU A 152 -5.16 2.95 -16.94
C LEU A 152 -5.63 4.28 -16.33
N ALA A 153 -6.94 4.40 -16.14
CA ALA A 153 -7.58 5.37 -15.25
C ALA A 153 -8.22 4.58 -14.11
N ASN A 154 -7.72 4.74 -12.88
CA ASN A 154 -8.33 4.10 -11.72
C ASN A 154 -9.41 5.00 -11.12
N ALA A 155 -10.68 4.64 -11.28
CA ALA A 155 -11.79 5.37 -10.70
C ALA A 155 -12.16 4.90 -9.29
N ASP A 156 -11.48 3.89 -8.73
CA ASP A 156 -11.79 3.34 -7.41
C ASP A 156 -11.06 4.06 -6.28
N GLY A 157 -9.80 4.47 -6.51
CA GLY A 157 -8.95 5.01 -5.46
C GLY A 157 -7.60 5.54 -5.92
N ASP A 158 -6.79 5.98 -4.96
CA ASP A 158 -5.38 6.33 -5.16
C ASP A 158 -4.54 5.05 -5.10
N PHE A 159 -3.50 4.97 -5.92
CA PHE A 159 -2.48 3.91 -5.83
C PHE A 159 -1.18 4.45 -5.23
N LEU A 160 -0.70 3.82 -4.16
CA LEU A 160 0.70 3.88 -3.73
C LEU A 160 1.43 2.65 -4.28
N ILE A 161 2.37 2.88 -5.20
CA ILE A 161 3.15 1.85 -5.89
C ILE A 161 4.54 1.77 -5.26
N VAL A 162 4.93 0.55 -4.85
CA VAL A 162 6.21 0.25 -4.20
C VAL A 162 6.99 -0.77 -5.04
N PRO A 163 7.90 -0.34 -5.94
CA PRO A 163 8.75 -1.26 -6.70
C PRO A 163 9.70 -2.07 -5.83
N GLN A 164 9.82 -3.35 -6.16
CA GLN A 164 10.72 -4.29 -5.50
C GLN A 164 11.80 -4.79 -6.46
N LEU A 165 11.41 -5.14 -7.68
CA LEU A 165 12.28 -5.59 -8.76
C LEU A 165 11.93 -4.82 -10.03
N GLY A 166 12.95 -4.36 -10.74
CA GLY A 166 12.81 -3.62 -12.00
C GLY A 166 12.35 -2.17 -11.79
N ALA A 167 13.04 -1.23 -12.43
CA ALA A 167 12.61 0.17 -12.42
C ALA A 167 11.44 0.38 -13.39
N LEU A 168 10.52 1.26 -13.00
CA LEU A 168 9.34 1.63 -13.77
C LEU A 168 9.47 3.06 -14.29
N ARG A 169 8.91 3.32 -15.46
CA ARG A 169 8.53 4.67 -15.90
C ARG A 169 7.02 4.78 -15.95
N LEU A 170 6.48 5.68 -15.14
CA LEU A 170 5.07 6.05 -15.13
C LEU A 170 4.89 7.23 -16.09
N LYS A 171 4.27 6.96 -17.24
CA LYS A 171 3.77 7.99 -18.15
C LYS A 171 2.42 8.46 -17.64
N THR A 172 2.30 9.71 -17.22
CA THR A 172 1.06 10.26 -16.66
C THR A 172 0.58 11.47 -17.46
N GLU A 173 -0.66 11.89 -17.25
CA GLU A 173 -1.18 13.16 -17.79
C GLU A 173 -0.39 14.39 -17.33
N PHE A 174 0.39 14.29 -16.26
CA PHE A 174 1.15 15.41 -15.70
C PHE A 174 2.63 15.38 -16.12
N GLY A 175 3.06 14.30 -16.76
CA GLY A 175 4.44 14.08 -17.21
C GLY A 175 5.00 12.72 -16.79
N LEU A 176 6.33 12.60 -16.82
CA LEU A 176 7.05 11.34 -16.65
C LEU A 176 7.65 11.20 -15.25
N LEU A 177 7.45 10.05 -14.61
CA LEU A 177 8.10 9.66 -13.36
C LEU A 177 8.88 8.36 -13.55
N ASP A 178 10.19 8.39 -13.34
CA ASP A 178 10.97 7.15 -13.19
C ASP A 178 10.93 6.75 -11.71
N VAL A 179 10.71 5.48 -11.40
CA VAL A 179 10.57 4.99 -10.02
C VAL A 179 11.31 3.66 -9.91
N ALA A 180 12.42 3.65 -9.16
CA ALA A 180 13.24 2.47 -8.93
C ALA A 180 12.90 1.79 -7.59
N PRO A 181 13.30 0.52 -7.37
CA PRO A 181 13.23 -0.09 -6.04
C PRO A 181 13.97 0.75 -4.99
N GLY A 182 13.31 1.03 -3.87
CA GLY A 182 13.77 2.00 -2.87
C GLY A 182 13.11 3.38 -3.00
N GLU A 183 12.42 3.63 -4.11
CA GLU A 183 11.51 4.77 -4.27
C GLU A 183 10.06 4.26 -4.24
N VAL A 184 9.12 5.17 -4.01
CA VAL A 184 7.68 4.93 -4.13
C VAL A 184 7.04 5.98 -5.00
N ALA A 185 5.88 5.69 -5.57
CA ALA A 185 5.08 6.67 -6.29
C ALA A 185 3.61 6.58 -5.96
N VAL A 186 2.94 7.73 -5.92
CA VAL A 186 1.49 7.81 -5.78
C VAL A 186 0.89 8.31 -7.08
N VAL A 187 -0.11 7.57 -7.59
CA VAL A 187 -0.95 7.99 -8.71
C VAL A 187 -2.36 8.22 -8.18
N PRO A 188 -2.84 9.47 -8.16
CA PRO A 188 -4.16 9.78 -7.64
C PRO A 188 -5.30 9.21 -8.50
N ARG A 189 -6.44 8.99 -7.87
CA ARG A 189 -7.69 8.54 -8.49
C ARG A 189 -8.02 9.37 -9.73
N GLY A 190 -8.34 8.66 -10.82
CA GLY A 190 -8.76 9.25 -12.10
C GLY A 190 -7.62 9.72 -13.00
N VAL A 191 -6.40 9.90 -12.50
CA VAL A 191 -5.25 10.24 -13.34
C VAL A 191 -4.95 9.09 -14.29
N ARG A 192 -4.89 9.37 -15.59
CA ARG A 192 -4.51 8.37 -16.60
C ARG A 192 -3.00 8.17 -16.54
N PHE A 193 -2.57 6.91 -16.50
CA PHE A 193 -1.15 6.57 -16.57
C PHE A 193 -0.88 5.26 -17.31
N ALA A 194 0.34 5.11 -17.81
CA ALA A 194 0.86 3.88 -18.41
C ALA A 194 2.21 3.53 -17.78
N VAL A 195 2.48 2.24 -17.63
CA VAL A 195 3.71 1.74 -17.04
C VAL A 195 4.61 1.18 -18.12
N GLU A 196 5.81 1.72 -18.20
CA GLU A 196 6.92 1.22 -19.00
C GLU A 196 7.95 0.55 -18.08
N LEU A 197 8.42 -0.64 -18.46
CA LEU A 197 9.44 -1.37 -17.71
C LEU A 197 10.82 -0.99 -18.25
N HIS A 198 11.73 -0.58 -17.37
CA HIS A 198 13.14 -0.36 -17.69
C HIS A 198 14.02 -1.60 -17.43
N ALA A 199 13.38 -2.76 -17.24
CA ALA A 199 13.99 -4.06 -17.06
C ALA A 199 13.15 -5.12 -17.80
N GLU A 200 13.69 -6.33 -17.95
CA GLU A 200 12.98 -7.44 -18.60
C GLU A 200 11.67 -7.80 -17.90
N ALA A 201 11.64 -7.64 -16.57
CA ALA A 201 10.47 -7.84 -15.75
C ALA A 201 10.47 -6.90 -14.55
N ALA A 202 9.28 -6.68 -13.99
CA ALA A 202 9.09 -5.92 -12.77
C ALA A 202 8.15 -6.64 -11.80
N ARG A 203 8.40 -6.43 -10.51
CA ARG A 203 7.56 -6.88 -9.40
C ARG A 203 7.53 -5.84 -8.31
N GLY A 204 6.40 -5.73 -7.64
CA GLY A 204 6.26 -4.88 -6.47
C GLY A 204 4.88 -4.96 -5.85
N TYR A 205 4.57 -3.98 -5.03
CA TYR A 205 3.37 -3.93 -4.21
C TYR A 205 2.57 -2.68 -4.53
N VAL A 206 1.27 -2.74 -4.30
CA VAL A 206 0.37 -1.59 -4.43
C VAL A 206 -0.58 -1.55 -3.25
N LEU A 207 -0.63 -0.42 -2.55
CA LEU A 207 -1.74 -0.11 -1.65
C LEU A 207 -2.72 0.77 -2.43
N GLU A 208 -3.96 0.32 -2.55
CA GLU A 208 -5.07 1.06 -3.15
C GLU A 208 -6.01 1.54 -2.06
N THR A 209 -6.27 2.84 -1.97
CA THR A 209 -7.19 3.39 -0.97
C THR A 209 -8.45 3.91 -1.65
N PHE A 210 -9.61 3.38 -1.24
CA PHE A 210 -10.92 3.78 -1.78
C PHE A 210 -11.42 5.10 -1.17
N GLN A 211 -10.81 5.46 -0.04
CA GLN A 211 -11.14 6.59 0.80
C GLN A 211 -9.94 7.55 0.88
N GLY A 212 -10.24 8.85 0.91
CA GLY A 212 -9.24 9.89 1.16
C GLY A 212 -8.12 9.93 0.12
N HIS A 213 -7.05 10.61 0.51
CA HIS A 213 -5.79 10.69 -0.22
C HIS A 213 -4.65 10.52 0.78
N PHE A 214 -3.49 10.07 0.30
CA PHE A 214 -2.28 10.04 1.10
C PHE A 214 -1.90 11.44 1.58
N ALA A 215 -1.51 11.54 2.85
CA ALA A 215 -1.05 12.74 3.53
C ALA A 215 0.23 12.43 4.32
N LEU A 216 0.98 13.47 4.67
CA LEU A 216 2.05 13.33 5.66
C LEU A 216 1.44 13.16 7.06
N PRO A 217 2.05 12.36 7.95
CA PRO A 217 1.57 12.22 9.32
C PRO A 217 1.75 13.53 10.09
N GLU A 218 0.87 13.76 11.06
CA GLU A 218 1.12 14.79 12.08
C GLU A 218 2.36 14.41 12.88
N LEU A 219 3.30 15.35 13.03
CA LEU A 219 4.60 15.08 13.65
C LEU A 219 4.57 15.08 15.18
N GLY A 220 3.53 15.65 15.79
CA GLY A 220 3.42 15.74 17.25
C GLY A 220 4.70 16.31 17.89
N PRO A 221 5.25 15.65 18.92
CA PRO A 221 6.48 16.09 19.60
C PRO A 221 7.75 16.12 18.73
N ILE A 222 7.77 15.46 17.56
CA ILE A 222 8.91 15.56 16.62
C ILE A 222 9.05 17.01 16.12
N GLY A 223 7.94 17.75 16.05
CA GLY A 223 7.94 19.18 15.77
C GLY A 223 7.65 19.49 14.30
N ALA A 224 8.52 20.27 13.66
CA ALA A 224 8.28 20.81 12.32
C ALA A 224 9.14 20.16 11.21
N ASN A 225 10.03 19.22 11.56
CA ASN A 225 10.95 18.58 10.62
C ASN A 225 11.25 17.14 11.10
N GLY A 226 11.46 16.22 10.16
CA GLY A 226 11.71 14.81 10.45
C GLY A 226 10.83 13.90 9.61
N LEU A 227 11.06 12.59 9.70
CA LEU A 227 10.36 11.57 8.90
C LEU A 227 10.52 11.85 7.40
N ALA A 228 9.42 11.82 6.63
CA ALA A 228 9.42 12.17 5.21
C ALA A 228 9.27 13.69 5.03
N ASN A 229 10.39 14.40 4.86
CA ASN A 229 10.36 15.85 4.68
C ASN A 229 9.62 16.24 3.38
N PRO A 230 8.71 17.25 3.40
CA PRO A 230 7.89 17.62 2.26
C PRO A 230 8.67 17.95 0.98
N ARG A 231 9.88 18.53 1.12
CA ARG A 231 10.75 18.92 -0.01
C ARG A 231 11.13 17.74 -0.89
N ASP A 232 11.21 16.54 -0.34
CA ASP A 232 11.75 15.37 -1.03
C ASP A 232 10.70 14.61 -1.86
N PHE A 233 9.45 15.06 -1.83
CA PHE A 233 8.40 14.59 -2.73
C PHE A 233 8.50 15.32 -4.07
N LEU A 234 8.69 14.55 -5.14
CA LEU A 234 8.98 15.04 -6.48
C LEU A 234 7.80 14.81 -7.41
N HIS A 235 7.32 15.88 -8.04
CA HIS A 235 6.25 15.88 -9.03
C HIS A 235 6.82 16.02 -10.45
N PRO A 236 6.24 15.36 -11.47
CA PRO A 236 6.73 15.47 -12.85
C PRO A 236 6.59 16.90 -13.37
N VAL A 237 7.37 17.26 -14.40
CA VAL A 237 7.10 18.44 -15.23
C VAL A 237 6.23 18.07 -16.42
N ALA A 238 5.42 19.01 -16.90
CA ALA A 238 4.54 18.84 -18.06
C ALA A 238 5.28 18.25 -19.27
N TRP A 239 4.68 17.23 -19.86
CA TRP A 239 5.16 16.53 -21.03
C TRP A 239 3.96 15.98 -21.80
N TYR A 240 4.05 15.91 -23.12
CA TYR A 240 2.95 15.45 -23.97
C TYR A 240 3.43 14.68 -25.20
N GLU A 241 2.55 13.81 -25.70
CA GLU A 241 2.65 13.12 -26.98
C GLU A 241 1.79 13.83 -28.05
N GLY A 242 2.23 13.81 -29.31
CA GLY A 242 1.42 14.29 -30.44
C GLY A 242 1.69 15.71 -30.95
N GLY A 243 2.90 16.25 -30.74
CA GLY A 243 3.37 17.47 -31.44
C GLY A 243 4.05 17.17 -32.80
N PRO A 244 4.38 18.19 -33.61
CA PRO A 244 5.05 18.02 -34.92
C PRO A 244 6.37 17.21 -34.88
N ALA A 245 7.00 17.12 -33.71
CA ALA A 245 8.26 16.41 -33.50
C ALA A 245 8.11 14.89 -33.30
N ALA A 246 6.91 14.35 -33.06
CA ALA A 246 6.71 12.91 -32.81
C ALA A 246 6.71 12.05 -34.09
N ALA A 247 6.75 12.67 -35.28
CA ALA A 247 6.76 11.97 -36.56
C ALA A 247 8.14 11.37 -36.94
N ALA A 248 9.20 11.62 -36.18
CA ALA A 248 10.57 11.22 -36.53
C ALA A 248 11.14 10.00 -35.77
N GLY A 249 10.35 9.33 -34.92
CA GLY A 249 10.87 8.27 -34.02
C GLY A 249 10.13 6.93 -34.04
N GLY A 250 9.18 6.71 -34.95
CA GLY A 250 8.45 5.45 -35.05
C GLY A 250 9.30 4.34 -35.67
N GLY A 251 9.94 3.52 -34.83
CA GLY A 251 10.56 2.27 -35.26
C GLY A 251 9.54 1.40 -36.00
N ALA A 252 9.93 0.93 -37.18
CA ALA A 252 9.12 0.13 -38.08
C ALA A 252 8.51 -1.08 -37.36
N ALA A 253 7.19 -1.20 -37.45
CA ALA A 253 6.48 -2.41 -37.04
C ALA A 253 6.71 -3.50 -38.09
N GLU A 254 7.32 -4.62 -37.70
CA GLU A 254 7.31 -5.86 -38.50
C GLU A 254 5.88 -6.43 -38.51
N GLY A 255 5.31 -6.59 -39.71
CA GLY A 255 3.96 -7.11 -39.90
C GLY A 255 3.87 -8.62 -39.71
N PRO A 256 2.71 -9.15 -39.26
CA PRO A 256 2.52 -10.59 -39.16
C PRO A 256 2.18 -11.20 -40.53
N ALA A 257 2.77 -12.36 -40.80
CA ALA A 257 2.45 -13.21 -41.94
C ALA A 257 1.02 -13.77 -41.84
N ALA A 258 0.34 -13.81 -42.99
CA ALA A 258 -1.07 -14.15 -43.12
C ALA A 258 -1.37 -15.65 -42.94
N GLY A 259 -2.52 -15.95 -42.32
CA GLY A 259 -3.18 -17.24 -42.41
C GLY A 259 -4.40 -17.37 -41.48
N GLY A 260 -5.59 -17.56 -42.06
CA GLY A 260 -6.72 -18.22 -41.36
C GLY A 260 -7.92 -17.35 -40.97
N THR A 261 -8.92 -17.38 -41.85
CA THR A 261 -10.30 -16.89 -41.81
C THR A 261 -11.07 -16.93 -40.47
N ALA A 262 -11.47 -15.75 -39.97
CA ALA A 262 -12.77 -15.44 -39.35
C ALA A 262 -12.98 -13.91 -39.19
N ALA A 263 -12.51 -13.10 -40.14
CA ALA A 263 -12.37 -11.64 -40.00
C ALA A 263 -13.23 -10.86 -41.00
N ALA A 264 -14.55 -11.06 -40.98
CA ALA A 264 -15.47 -10.31 -41.85
C ALA A 264 -16.34 -9.27 -41.11
N ALA A 265 -16.36 -9.25 -39.78
CA ALA A 265 -17.11 -8.25 -39.00
C ALA A 265 -16.22 -7.14 -38.37
N ALA A 266 -14.89 -7.32 -38.36
CA ALA A 266 -13.94 -6.38 -37.77
C ALA A 266 -13.42 -5.30 -38.74
N ALA A 267 -13.78 -5.38 -40.03
CA ALA A 267 -13.19 -4.53 -41.08
C ALA A 267 -13.90 -3.17 -41.30
N ALA A 268 -14.99 -2.88 -40.58
CA ALA A 268 -15.74 -1.62 -40.77
C ALA A 268 -15.34 -0.47 -39.82
N ALA A 269 -14.34 -0.67 -38.95
CA ALA A 269 -13.88 0.34 -37.98
C ALA A 269 -12.40 0.70 -38.13
N ALA A 270 -11.77 0.38 -39.27
CA ALA A 270 -10.42 0.83 -39.56
C ALA A 270 -10.47 2.28 -40.07
N GLY A 271 -10.18 3.23 -39.17
CA GLY A 271 -9.80 4.58 -39.55
C GLY A 271 -8.61 4.57 -40.52
N ALA A 272 -8.37 5.70 -41.18
CA ALA A 272 -7.36 5.84 -42.22
C ALA A 272 -6.00 5.26 -41.80
N PRO A 273 -5.25 4.61 -42.73
CA PRO A 273 -3.97 3.99 -42.42
C PRO A 273 -2.98 5.02 -41.88
N GLY A 274 -2.68 4.94 -40.59
CA GLY A 274 -1.76 5.86 -39.89
C GLY A 274 -2.26 6.38 -38.53
N GLU A 275 -3.56 6.24 -38.20
CA GLU A 275 -4.06 6.64 -36.87
C GLU A 275 -3.79 5.55 -35.82
N VAL A 276 -2.93 5.85 -34.85
CA VAL A 276 -2.69 4.99 -33.69
C VAL A 276 -3.95 4.93 -32.84
N CYS A 277 -4.59 3.76 -32.79
CA CYS A 277 -5.68 3.48 -31.86
C CYS A 277 -5.10 3.25 -30.45
N TYR A 278 -5.53 4.06 -29.48
CA TYR A 278 -5.12 3.99 -28.09
C TYR A 278 -6.24 3.39 -27.23
N ARG A 279 -5.88 2.48 -26.32
CA ARG A 279 -6.80 1.80 -25.39
C ARG A 279 -6.76 2.47 -24.02
N VAL A 280 -7.90 2.97 -23.55
CA VAL A 280 -8.04 3.48 -22.19
C VAL A 280 -8.74 2.42 -21.36
N LEU A 281 -7.99 1.80 -20.45
CA LEU A 281 -8.52 0.93 -19.41
C LEU A 281 -9.07 1.81 -18.28
N HIS A 282 -10.27 1.49 -17.82
CA HIS A 282 -10.95 2.18 -16.73
C HIS A 282 -11.30 1.17 -15.65
N LYS A 283 -10.67 1.30 -14.47
CA LYS A 283 -10.99 0.45 -13.32
C LYS A 283 -12.12 1.10 -12.53
N LEU A 284 -13.24 0.40 -12.39
CA LEU A 284 -14.42 0.86 -11.68
C LEU A 284 -15.10 -0.32 -10.97
N GLY A 285 -15.31 -0.19 -9.66
CA GLY A 285 -15.90 -1.24 -8.82
C GLY A 285 -15.09 -2.54 -8.81
N GLY A 286 -13.77 -2.45 -9.01
CA GLY A 286 -12.89 -3.62 -9.14
C GLY A 286 -12.97 -4.32 -10.50
N GLN A 287 -13.78 -3.81 -11.44
CA GLN A 287 -13.86 -4.32 -12.81
C GLN A 287 -13.06 -3.44 -13.76
N LEU A 288 -12.57 -4.03 -14.86
CA LEU A 288 -11.90 -3.30 -15.93
C LEU A 288 -12.83 -3.14 -17.13
N PHE A 289 -12.91 -1.91 -17.60
CA PHE A 289 -13.57 -1.54 -18.84
C PHE A 289 -12.55 -0.94 -19.81
N GLU A 290 -12.81 -1.02 -21.11
CA GLU A 290 -11.93 -0.46 -22.14
C GLU A 290 -12.71 0.45 -23.08
N ALA A 291 -12.10 1.57 -23.45
CA ALA A 291 -12.54 2.43 -24.55
C ALA A 291 -11.38 2.66 -25.52
N GLN A 292 -11.70 2.81 -26.80
CA GLN A 292 -10.72 3.19 -27.82
C GLN A 292 -10.81 4.68 -28.13
N GLN A 293 -9.66 5.30 -28.41
CA GLN A 293 -9.55 6.68 -28.89
C GLN A 293 -8.42 6.80 -29.93
N ALA A 294 -8.54 7.71 -30.89
CA ALA A 294 -7.60 7.85 -32.02
C ALA A 294 -6.31 8.66 -31.68
N PHE A 295 -6.00 8.84 -30.40
CA PHE A 295 -4.87 9.65 -29.95
C PHE A 295 -4.41 9.26 -28.56
N SER A 296 -3.19 9.67 -28.19
CA SER A 296 -2.67 9.46 -26.85
C SER A 296 -3.42 10.28 -25.79
N PRO A 297 -3.80 9.70 -24.64
CA PRO A 297 -4.34 10.46 -23.51
C PRO A 297 -3.27 11.36 -22.85
N PHE A 298 -1.98 11.12 -23.10
CA PHE A 298 -0.87 11.93 -22.58
C PHE A 298 -0.64 13.15 -23.46
N ASN A 299 -1.67 13.96 -23.66
CA ASN A 299 -1.67 15.10 -24.57
C ASN A 299 -1.84 16.45 -23.84
N VAL A 300 -1.43 16.51 -22.58
CA VAL A 300 -1.50 17.71 -21.71
C VAL A 300 -0.22 18.53 -21.88
N VAL A 301 -0.34 19.69 -22.52
CA VAL A 301 0.80 20.56 -22.83
C VAL A 301 1.19 21.40 -21.62
N ALA A 302 0.23 21.79 -20.79
CA ALA A 302 0.47 22.52 -19.56
C ALA A 302 -0.58 22.18 -18.52
N TRP A 303 -0.25 22.38 -17.25
CA TRP A 303 -1.16 22.18 -16.14
C TRP A 303 -0.78 23.05 -14.94
N HIS A 304 -1.75 23.33 -14.07
CA HIS A 304 -1.49 23.89 -12.74
C HIS A 304 -2.47 23.30 -11.71
N GLY A 305 -2.04 23.20 -10.46
CA GLY A 305 -2.87 22.67 -9.38
C GLY A 305 -2.09 21.93 -8.30
N ASN A 306 -2.83 21.20 -7.46
CA ASN A 306 -2.29 20.48 -6.31
C ASN A 306 -2.74 19.00 -6.24
N TYR A 307 -3.32 18.49 -7.33
CA TYR A 307 -3.74 17.08 -7.46
C TYR A 307 -2.95 16.42 -8.59
N LEU A 308 -1.81 15.83 -8.22
CA LEU A 308 -0.77 15.41 -9.14
C LEU A 308 -0.16 14.08 -8.66
N PRO A 309 0.35 13.25 -9.57
CA PRO A 309 1.21 12.14 -9.19
C PRO A 309 2.54 12.66 -8.63
N TYR A 310 3.17 11.85 -7.79
CA TYR A 310 4.47 12.16 -7.20
C TYR A 310 5.26 10.89 -6.90
N LYS A 311 6.57 11.06 -6.73
CA LYS A 311 7.47 10.03 -6.21
C LYS A 311 8.24 10.50 -4.99
N TYR A 312 8.73 9.56 -4.21
CA TYR A 312 9.57 9.81 -3.03
C TYR A 312 10.65 8.75 -2.91
N ASP A 313 11.87 9.17 -2.60
CA ASP A 313 13.02 8.29 -2.37
C ASP A 313 13.12 7.95 -0.88
N LEU A 314 12.95 6.67 -0.53
CA LEU A 314 12.94 6.22 0.86
C LEU A 314 14.31 6.36 1.54
N ALA A 315 15.40 6.50 0.77
CA ALA A 315 16.72 6.80 1.34
C ALA A 315 16.79 8.21 1.95
N ARG A 316 15.83 9.09 1.63
CA ARG A 316 15.73 10.45 2.19
C ARG A 316 14.89 10.53 3.45
N PHE A 317 14.32 9.41 3.89
CA PHE A 317 13.57 9.37 5.14
C PHE A 317 14.51 9.74 6.30
N CYS A 318 14.06 10.61 7.18
CA CYS A 318 14.79 11.04 8.37
C CYS A 318 14.27 10.24 9.58
N PRO A 319 14.83 9.05 9.87
CA PRO A 319 14.30 8.19 10.92
C PRO A 319 14.48 8.83 12.29
N VAL A 320 13.42 8.80 13.09
CA VAL A 320 13.43 9.11 14.51
C VAL A 320 13.33 7.79 15.27
N ASN A 321 14.09 7.63 16.35
CA ASN A 321 14.11 6.41 17.14
C ASN A 321 14.62 6.70 18.57
N SER A 322 14.62 5.69 19.44
CA SER A 322 15.20 5.80 20.78
C SER A 322 16.71 6.05 20.71
N VAL A 323 17.16 6.99 21.53
CA VAL A 323 18.56 7.33 21.77
C VAL A 323 19.01 6.99 23.20
N ALA A 324 18.19 6.23 23.94
CA ALA A 324 18.45 5.83 25.32
C ALA A 324 18.17 4.33 25.51
N PHE A 325 16.90 3.96 25.73
CA PHE A 325 16.47 2.58 25.96
C PHE A 325 15.10 2.32 25.33
N ASP A 326 14.63 1.08 25.37
CA ASP A 326 13.39 0.59 24.78
C ASP A 326 13.32 0.64 23.25
N HIS A 327 12.28 0.00 22.71
CA HIS A 327 11.93 -0.04 21.29
C HIS A 327 10.66 0.78 21.06
N PRO A 328 10.73 1.95 20.40
CA PRO A 328 9.56 2.76 20.10
C PRO A 328 8.56 2.05 19.19
N ASP A 329 7.29 2.46 19.29
CA ASP A 329 6.23 1.97 18.41
C ASP A 329 6.56 2.24 16.92
N PRO A 330 6.22 1.30 16.01
CA PRO A 330 6.61 1.39 14.61
C PRO A 330 5.95 2.56 13.85
N SER A 331 4.91 3.17 14.41
CA SER A 331 4.28 4.40 13.88
C SER A 331 5.27 5.57 13.79
N ILE A 332 6.38 5.54 14.54
CA ILE A 332 7.47 6.51 14.41
C ILE A 332 8.15 6.48 13.03
N PHE A 333 7.91 5.44 12.22
CA PHE A 333 8.44 5.30 10.88
C PHE A 333 7.39 5.51 9.76
N THR A 334 6.25 6.14 10.05
CA THR A 334 5.24 6.47 9.05
C THR A 334 5.78 7.47 8.02
N VAL A 335 5.67 7.10 6.73
CA VAL A 335 6.02 7.96 5.57
C VAL A 335 4.78 8.71 5.07
N LEU A 336 3.69 7.98 4.86
CA LEU A 336 2.40 8.51 4.41
C LEU A 336 1.28 7.84 5.21
N THR A 337 0.21 8.60 5.48
CA THR A 337 -1.01 8.12 6.12
C THR A 337 -2.22 8.44 5.26
N VAL A 338 -3.31 7.67 5.39
CA VAL A 338 -4.61 7.98 4.81
C VAL A 338 -5.59 8.24 5.95
N PRO A 339 -5.88 9.50 6.28
CA PRO A 339 -6.80 9.85 7.35
C PRO A 339 -8.20 9.29 7.10
N SER A 340 -8.85 8.81 8.16
CA SER A 340 -10.26 8.44 8.09
C SER A 340 -11.14 9.68 7.87
N TYR A 341 -12.25 9.54 7.14
CA TYR A 341 -13.27 10.58 7.07
C TYR A 341 -13.99 10.82 8.39
N THR A 342 -13.94 9.86 9.32
CA THR A 342 -14.48 10.04 10.67
C THR A 342 -13.44 10.77 11.53
N PRO A 343 -13.69 12.02 11.95
CA PRO A 343 -12.73 12.76 12.76
C PRO A 343 -12.38 12.01 14.05
N GLY A 344 -11.09 11.88 14.34
CA GLY A 344 -10.58 11.17 15.52
C GLY A 344 -10.59 9.63 15.41
N ALA A 345 -11.11 9.06 14.33
CA ALA A 345 -10.94 7.63 14.07
C ALA A 345 -9.50 7.33 13.63
N PRO A 346 -9.00 6.11 13.87
CA PRO A 346 -7.70 5.68 13.35
C PRO A 346 -7.62 5.83 11.83
N PRO A 347 -6.43 6.09 11.26
CA PRO A 347 -6.24 6.20 9.83
C PRO A 347 -6.70 4.91 9.13
N THR A 348 -7.19 5.05 7.90
CA THR A 348 -7.60 3.92 7.07
C THR A 348 -6.40 3.03 6.75
N ALA A 349 -5.26 3.66 6.46
CA ALA A 349 -3.99 2.98 6.27
C ALA A 349 -2.80 3.89 6.59
N ASP A 350 -1.73 3.31 7.11
CA ASP A 350 -0.41 3.91 7.25
C ASP A 350 0.61 3.13 6.41
N PHE A 351 1.41 3.87 5.64
CA PHE A 351 2.59 3.35 4.97
C PHE A 351 3.82 3.65 5.82
N VAL A 352 4.33 2.61 6.46
CA VAL A 352 5.46 2.64 7.39
C VAL A 352 6.67 1.98 6.73
N VAL A 353 7.87 2.47 6.98
CA VAL A 353 9.11 1.84 6.48
C VAL A 353 10.03 1.42 7.61
N PHE A 354 10.89 0.44 7.37
CA PHE A 354 11.96 0.05 8.29
C PHE A 354 13.29 0.32 7.61
N PRO A 355 13.75 1.58 7.63
CA PRO A 355 14.90 2.02 6.86
C PRO A 355 16.22 1.69 7.58
N PRO A 356 17.35 1.86 6.89
CA PRO A 356 18.67 1.88 7.53
C PRO A 356 18.69 2.89 8.69
N ARG A 357 19.18 2.48 9.85
CA ARG A 357 19.17 3.31 11.06
C ARG A 357 20.18 2.82 12.10
N TRP A 358 20.51 3.71 13.04
CA TRP A 358 21.31 3.37 14.21
C TRP A 358 20.46 2.67 15.27
N LEU A 359 21.05 1.66 15.91
CA LEU A 359 20.52 0.94 17.06
C LEU A 359 21.44 1.22 18.25
N VAL A 360 20.99 2.09 19.14
CA VAL A 360 21.79 2.57 20.28
C VAL A 360 21.15 2.27 21.63
N ALA A 361 19.93 1.71 21.65
CA ALA A 361 19.21 1.42 22.88
C ALA A 361 20.04 0.51 23.82
N GLU A 362 20.26 0.98 25.05
CA GLU A 362 21.02 0.31 26.10
C GLU A 362 20.11 -0.65 26.89
N HIS A 363 20.67 -1.78 27.33
CA HIS A 363 19.96 -2.79 28.15
C HIS A 363 18.57 -3.19 27.62
N THR A 364 18.42 -3.19 26.30
CA THR A 364 17.13 -3.29 25.61
C THR A 364 17.12 -4.50 24.68
N PHE A 365 16.01 -5.23 24.67
CA PHE A 365 15.70 -6.16 23.58
C PHE A 365 15.40 -5.34 22.31
N ARG A 366 16.42 -5.15 21.48
CA ARG A 366 16.38 -4.25 20.30
C ARG A 366 15.42 -4.67 19.18
N PRO A 367 15.17 -5.97 18.89
CA PRO A 367 14.16 -6.35 17.91
C PRO A 367 12.76 -5.87 18.31
N PRO A 368 11.78 -5.86 17.39
CA PRO A 368 10.39 -5.57 17.73
C PRO A 368 9.91 -6.47 18.87
N TYR A 369 9.10 -5.92 19.78
CA TYR A 369 8.54 -6.68 20.90
C TYR A 369 7.49 -7.70 20.43
N TYR A 370 7.22 -8.73 21.24
CA TYR A 370 6.05 -9.60 21.03
C TYR A 370 4.78 -8.76 21.13
N HIS A 371 3.88 -8.92 20.16
CA HIS A 371 2.85 -7.92 19.89
C HIS A 371 1.50 -8.53 19.50
N ARG A 372 0.43 -7.82 19.90
CA ARG A 372 -0.98 -8.03 19.54
C ARG A 372 -1.62 -6.66 19.49
N ASN A 373 -2.23 -6.27 18.37
CA ASN A 373 -2.83 -4.95 18.21
C ASN A 373 -4.20 -5.00 17.55
N THR A 374 -4.89 -3.86 17.57
CA THR A 374 -6.20 -3.69 16.92
C THR A 374 -6.10 -3.52 15.41
N ALA A 375 -4.95 -3.10 14.89
CA ALA A 375 -4.71 -2.94 13.47
C ALA A 375 -4.52 -4.29 12.77
N SER A 376 -4.36 -4.26 11.45
CA SER A 376 -3.86 -5.39 10.68
C SER A 376 -2.62 -4.96 9.93
N GLU A 377 -1.58 -5.77 10.00
CA GLU A 377 -0.24 -5.46 9.50
C GLU A 377 0.07 -6.30 8.26
N PHE A 378 0.17 -5.64 7.10
CA PHE A 378 0.73 -6.25 5.90
C PHE A 378 2.18 -5.80 5.73
N MET A 379 3.13 -6.73 5.81
CA MET A 379 4.55 -6.45 5.64
C MET A 379 5.03 -6.85 4.25
N GLY A 380 5.86 -6.01 3.64
CA GLY A 380 6.61 -6.31 2.42
C GLY A 380 8.12 -6.07 2.59
N LEU A 381 8.92 -6.62 1.67
CA LEU A 381 10.37 -6.50 1.70
C LEU A 381 10.89 -6.08 0.32
N ILE A 382 11.51 -4.90 0.25
CA ILE A 382 12.07 -4.37 -1.00
C ILE A 382 13.40 -5.04 -1.31
N ARG A 383 14.29 -5.12 -0.31
CA ARG A 383 15.63 -5.72 -0.40
C ARG A 383 16.14 -6.16 0.97
N GLY A 384 17.15 -7.05 0.98
CA GLY A 384 17.84 -7.50 2.18
C GLY A 384 17.07 -8.49 3.02
N GLN A 385 17.21 -8.39 4.34
CA GLN A 385 16.58 -9.23 5.36
C GLN A 385 15.98 -8.37 6.47
N TYR A 386 14.78 -8.71 6.92
CA TYR A 386 14.12 -7.98 8.02
C TYR A 386 14.60 -8.50 9.38
N GLU A 387 14.85 -7.59 10.32
CA GLU A 387 15.51 -7.91 11.59
C GLU A 387 14.73 -8.89 12.48
N ALA A 388 13.40 -8.89 12.38
CA ALA A 388 12.53 -9.75 13.20
C ALA A 388 12.32 -11.15 12.60
N LYS A 389 12.80 -11.40 11.37
CA LYS A 389 12.61 -12.65 10.64
C LYS A 389 13.92 -13.10 10.01
N GLN A 390 14.67 -13.90 10.75
CA GLN A 390 15.99 -14.41 10.38
C GLN A 390 15.94 -15.89 9.97
N ASP A 391 14.78 -16.55 10.06
CA ASP A 391 14.52 -17.91 9.58
C ASP A 391 14.71 -18.13 8.07
N GLY A 392 14.95 -17.06 7.30
CA GLY A 392 15.11 -17.09 5.84
C GLY A 392 13.79 -17.19 5.06
N GLY A 393 12.63 -17.16 5.74
CA GLY A 393 11.32 -17.33 5.11
C GLY A 393 10.70 -16.04 4.55
N PHE A 394 11.16 -14.86 4.99
CA PHE A 394 10.69 -13.55 4.52
C PHE A 394 11.74 -12.89 3.60
N LEU A 395 11.54 -13.05 2.29
CA LEU A 395 12.51 -12.67 1.26
C LEU A 395 12.03 -11.47 0.42
N PRO A 396 12.93 -10.71 -0.23
CA PRO A 396 12.55 -9.60 -1.10
C PRO A 396 11.52 -10.00 -2.17
N GLY A 397 10.41 -9.29 -2.24
CA GLY A 397 9.27 -9.63 -3.10
C GLY A 397 8.24 -10.56 -2.46
N GLY A 398 8.49 -11.06 -1.24
CA GLY A 398 7.53 -11.78 -0.41
C GLY A 398 6.65 -10.84 0.41
N ALA A 399 5.74 -11.39 1.20
CA ALA A 399 4.84 -10.62 2.05
C ALA A 399 4.46 -11.40 3.33
N SER A 400 3.93 -10.73 4.34
CA SER A 400 3.19 -11.38 5.42
C SER A 400 1.99 -10.56 5.85
N LEU A 401 0.98 -11.22 6.39
CA LEU A 401 -0.21 -10.60 6.95
C LEU A 401 -0.45 -11.10 8.37
N HIS A 402 -0.54 -10.15 9.31
CA HIS A 402 -0.92 -10.36 10.70
C HIS A 402 -2.21 -9.58 10.96
N THR A 403 -3.32 -10.28 11.11
CA THR A 403 -4.64 -9.67 11.30
C THR A 403 -4.85 -9.23 12.76
N CYS A 404 -5.83 -8.34 12.97
CA CYS A 404 -6.26 -7.87 14.29
C CYS A 404 -6.18 -8.93 15.40
N MET A 405 -5.47 -8.57 16.47
CA MET A 405 -5.24 -9.35 17.70
C MET A 405 -4.50 -10.67 17.53
N THR A 406 -4.03 -11.00 16.33
CA THR A 406 -3.23 -12.19 16.07
C THR A 406 -1.84 -11.99 16.67
N PRO A 407 -1.41 -12.83 17.64
CA PRO A 407 -0.10 -12.68 18.26
C PRO A 407 1.01 -12.85 17.24
N HIS A 408 2.00 -11.99 17.27
CA HIS A 408 3.20 -12.04 16.44
C HIS A 408 4.40 -11.46 17.19
N GLY A 409 5.58 -11.51 16.59
CA GLY A 409 6.82 -11.01 17.18
C GLY A 409 8.03 -11.69 16.52
N PRO A 410 9.24 -11.46 17.06
CA PRO A 410 10.46 -12.08 16.57
C PRO A 410 10.38 -13.60 16.56
N ASP A 411 10.98 -14.21 15.54
CA ASP A 411 11.13 -15.66 15.48
C ASP A 411 12.10 -16.18 16.57
N THR A 412 12.12 -17.50 16.75
CA THR A 412 12.95 -18.18 17.76
C THR A 412 14.42 -17.78 17.62
N ALA A 413 14.97 -17.81 16.41
CA ALA A 413 16.38 -17.53 16.16
C ALA A 413 16.73 -16.08 16.53
N THR A 414 15.83 -15.15 16.23
CA THR A 414 15.99 -13.72 16.56
C THR A 414 15.97 -13.50 18.07
N PHE A 415 15.04 -14.14 18.79
CA PHE A 415 14.97 -14.04 20.25
C PHE A 415 16.24 -14.57 20.93
N GLU A 416 16.67 -15.78 20.57
CA GLU A 416 17.86 -16.40 21.18
C GLU A 416 19.11 -15.57 20.90
N ARG A 417 19.29 -15.10 19.66
CA ARG A 417 20.43 -14.23 19.30
C ARG A 417 20.42 -12.92 20.09
N ALA A 418 19.26 -12.28 20.24
CA ALA A 418 19.16 -10.99 20.92
C ALA A 418 19.35 -11.10 22.44
N THR A 419 19.15 -12.28 23.04
CA THR A 419 19.22 -12.49 24.49
C THR A 419 20.50 -13.18 24.96
N GLN A 420 21.17 -13.98 24.11
CA GLN A 420 22.36 -14.76 24.48
C GLN A 420 23.71 -14.02 24.35
N GLY A 421 23.70 -12.70 24.13
CA GLY A 421 24.91 -11.89 24.04
C GLY A 421 24.78 -10.75 23.04
N ALA A 422 23.82 -9.86 23.25
CA ALA A 422 23.73 -8.64 22.46
C ALA A 422 25.06 -7.87 22.52
N GLU A 423 25.61 -7.50 21.37
CA GLU A 423 26.74 -6.57 21.33
C GLU A 423 26.30 -5.27 22.02
N GLU A 424 26.88 -5.01 23.20
CA GLU A 424 26.72 -3.72 23.86
C GLU A 424 27.39 -2.63 23.00
N GLY A 425 26.70 -1.51 22.86
CA GLY A 425 27.15 -0.36 22.08
C GLY A 425 26.38 -0.12 20.78
N PRO A 426 26.77 0.92 20.03
CA PRO A 426 26.09 1.33 18.80
C PRO A 426 26.23 0.30 17.67
N ALA A 427 25.10 -0.12 17.10
CA ALA A 427 25.06 -0.90 15.87
C ALA A 427 24.31 -0.13 14.77
N ARG A 428 24.51 -0.51 13.50
CA ARG A 428 23.81 0.10 12.36
C ARG A 428 23.14 -0.98 11.52
N LEU A 429 21.85 -0.81 11.26
CA LEU A 429 21.17 -1.50 10.16
C LEU A 429 21.52 -0.75 8.87
N GLY A 430 22.15 -1.44 7.92
CA GLY A 430 22.72 -0.82 6.73
C GLY A 430 21.73 -0.70 5.57
N GLU A 431 22.23 -0.14 4.47
CA GLU A 431 21.51 0.13 3.21
C GLU A 431 20.96 -1.14 2.54
N GLU A 432 21.50 -2.31 2.90
CA GLU A 432 21.16 -3.61 2.32
C GLU A 432 19.73 -4.04 2.60
N THR A 433 19.10 -3.52 3.67
CA THR A 433 17.73 -3.88 4.06
C THR A 433 16.76 -2.72 3.96
N LEU A 434 15.56 -3.01 3.45
CA LEU A 434 14.45 -2.06 3.43
C LEU A 434 13.13 -2.84 3.42
N ALA A 435 12.53 -2.99 4.60
CA ALA A 435 11.18 -3.51 4.75
C ALA A 435 10.18 -2.34 4.84
N PHE A 436 8.90 -2.66 4.68
CA PHE A 436 7.81 -1.71 4.89
C PHE A 436 6.56 -2.43 5.37
N MET A 437 5.61 -1.65 5.86
CA MET A 437 4.31 -2.10 6.31
C MET A 437 3.20 -1.22 5.72
N PHE A 438 2.12 -1.87 5.29
CA PHE A 438 0.81 -1.25 5.19
C PHE A 438 0.03 -1.67 6.44
N GLU A 439 -0.07 -0.77 7.41
CA GLU A 439 -0.90 -0.98 8.61
C GLU A 439 -2.29 -0.41 8.35
N THR A 440 -3.34 -1.14 8.70
CA THR A 440 -4.71 -0.71 8.42
C THR A 440 -5.62 -0.90 9.63
N ASN A 441 -6.55 0.03 9.84
CA ASN A 441 -7.50 -0.05 10.96
C ASN A 441 -8.55 -1.16 10.82
N ALA A 442 -8.87 -1.56 9.58
CA ALA A 442 -9.89 -2.56 9.30
C ALA A 442 -9.26 -3.96 9.15
N VAL A 443 -10.04 -5.00 9.47
CA VAL A 443 -9.62 -6.39 9.27
C VAL A 443 -9.73 -6.75 7.78
N PRO A 444 -8.62 -7.06 7.10
CA PRO A 444 -8.67 -7.41 5.69
C PRO A 444 -9.22 -8.82 5.48
N ARG A 445 -10.06 -8.98 4.46
CA ARG A 445 -10.42 -10.27 3.88
C ARG A 445 -9.42 -10.63 2.80
N VAL A 446 -8.96 -11.88 2.82
CA VAL A 446 -7.95 -12.41 1.90
C VAL A 446 -8.65 -13.05 0.70
N THR A 447 -8.18 -12.76 -0.50
CA THR A 447 -8.79 -13.31 -1.72
C THR A 447 -8.49 -14.81 -1.86
N PRO A 448 -9.37 -15.59 -2.50
CA PRO A 448 -9.08 -16.99 -2.80
C PRO A 448 -7.79 -17.17 -3.62
N ALA A 449 -7.49 -16.25 -4.54
CA ALA A 449 -6.28 -16.28 -5.36
C ALA A 449 -5.01 -16.11 -4.52
N ALA A 450 -5.05 -15.29 -3.47
CA ALA A 450 -3.92 -15.12 -2.56
C ALA A 450 -3.68 -16.36 -1.69
N LEU A 451 -4.75 -17.01 -1.22
CA LEU A 451 -4.67 -18.24 -0.41
C LEU A 451 -4.24 -19.46 -1.23
N SER A 452 -4.60 -19.50 -2.51
CA SER A 452 -4.22 -20.56 -3.43
C SER A 452 -2.87 -20.33 -4.12
N CYS A 453 -2.22 -19.17 -3.90
CA CYS A 453 -0.90 -18.91 -4.49
C CYS A 453 0.08 -20.03 -4.11
N PRO A 454 0.81 -20.61 -5.07
CA PRO A 454 1.88 -21.58 -4.78
C PRO A 454 2.97 -21.02 -3.86
N CYS A 455 3.06 -19.70 -3.77
CA CYS A 455 4.00 -18.95 -2.95
C CYS A 455 3.62 -18.87 -1.46
N VAL A 456 2.43 -19.31 -1.05
CA VAL A 456 2.03 -19.31 0.37
C VAL A 456 2.93 -20.27 1.17
N ASP A 457 3.53 -19.75 2.22
CA ASP A 457 4.25 -20.54 3.20
C ASP A 457 3.28 -21.10 4.26
N ARG A 458 2.94 -22.38 4.11
CA ARG A 458 2.03 -23.10 5.00
C ARG A 458 2.63 -23.43 6.35
N ASP A 459 3.95 -23.34 6.47
CA ASP A 459 4.71 -23.68 7.66
C ASP A 459 5.17 -22.43 8.42
N TYR A 460 4.59 -21.26 8.11
CA TYR A 460 5.00 -19.98 8.70
C TYR A 460 5.03 -20.01 10.23
N TYR A 461 4.03 -20.63 10.86
CA TYR A 461 3.93 -20.73 12.31
C TYR A 461 5.13 -21.43 12.98
N LYS A 462 5.87 -22.28 12.26
CA LYS A 462 7.01 -23.04 12.79
C LYS A 462 8.18 -22.17 13.21
N CYS A 463 8.27 -20.92 12.73
CA CYS A 463 9.37 -20.03 13.15
C CYS A 463 9.31 -19.67 14.65
N TRP A 464 8.15 -19.83 15.31
CA TRP A 464 7.98 -19.63 16.76
C TRP A 464 7.96 -20.92 17.58
N GLU A 465 7.88 -22.11 16.97
CA GLU A 465 7.77 -23.39 17.71
C GLU A 465 8.96 -23.68 18.62
N GLY A 466 10.12 -23.09 18.33
CA GLY A 466 11.34 -23.28 19.10
C GLY A 466 11.42 -22.42 20.38
N LEU A 467 10.50 -21.46 20.59
CA LEU A 467 10.49 -20.62 21.79
C LEU A 467 10.20 -21.44 23.05
N ARG A 468 11.01 -21.25 24.09
CA ARG A 468 10.92 -21.99 25.36
C ARG A 468 10.70 -21.06 26.54
N SER A 469 10.26 -21.63 27.66
CA SER A 469 10.27 -20.90 28.93
C SER A 469 11.70 -20.73 29.43
N HIS A 470 12.09 -19.49 29.71
CA HIS A 470 13.32 -19.14 30.43
C HIS A 470 13.02 -18.68 31.87
N PHE A 471 11.77 -18.87 32.34
CA PHE A 471 11.35 -18.43 33.66
C PHE A 471 12.00 -19.29 34.75
N ASP A 472 12.82 -18.64 35.59
CA ASP A 472 13.36 -19.21 36.82
C ASP A 472 12.82 -18.40 38.01
N PRO A 473 11.88 -18.94 38.81
CA PRO A 473 11.32 -18.24 39.96
C PRO A 473 12.32 -18.02 41.11
N THR A 474 13.52 -18.64 41.03
CA THR A 474 14.56 -18.53 42.05
C THR A 474 15.66 -17.54 41.68
N ALA A 475 15.76 -17.16 40.40
CA ALA A 475 16.70 -16.15 39.93
C ALA A 475 16.21 -14.74 40.35
N LEU A 476 16.90 -14.13 41.30
CA LEU A 476 16.65 -12.74 41.67
C LEU A 476 17.32 -11.81 40.64
N PRO A 477 16.68 -10.68 40.29
CA PRO A 477 17.31 -9.68 39.45
C PRO A 477 18.64 -9.21 40.06
N PRO A 478 19.67 -8.91 39.24
CA PRO A 478 20.91 -8.34 39.74
C PRO A 478 20.65 -7.08 40.59
N GLY A 479 21.24 -7.03 41.79
CA GLY A 479 21.05 -5.92 42.73
C GLY A 479 19.74 -5.94 43.53
N PHE A 480 18.87 -6.94 43.34
CA PHE A 480 17.67 -7.11 44.15
C PHE A 480 17.93 -8.01 45.36
N GLU A 481 17.98 -7.43 46.55
CA GLU A 481 17.94 -8.20 47.80
C GLU A 481 16.48 -8.41 48.25
N PRO A 482 16.04 -9.65 48.50
CA PRO A 482 14.71 -9.89 49.06
C PRO A 482 14.62 -9.18 50.41
N ARG A 483 13.53 -8.44 50.65
CA ARG A 483 13.27 -7.92 52.00
C ARG A 483 13.16 -9.11 52.95
N THR A 484 14.19 -9.35 53.76
CA THR A 484 14.13 -10.31 54.85
C THR A 484 13.11 -9.79 55.85
N GLY A 485 11.91 -10.37 55.85
CA GLY A 485 10.94 -10.12 56.90
C GLY A 485 11.57 -10.51 58.24
N LYS A 486 11.89 -9.53 59.08
CA LYS A 486 12.00 -9.76 60.52
C LYS A 486 10.66 -10.36 60.94
N LYS A 487 10.63 -11.67 61.21
CA LYS A 487 9.67 -12.20 62.20
C LYS A 487 10.02 -11.50 63.51
N GLY A 488 9.38 -10.36 63.76
CA GLY A 488 9.43 -9.69 65.04
C GLY A 488 8.77 -10.60 66.06
N GLY A 489 9.58 -11.23 66.90
CA GLY A 489 9.10 -11.77 68.17
C GLY A 489 8.60 -10.62 69.04
N GLY A 490 7.39 -10.78 69.55
CA GLY A 490 6.75 -9.89 70.51
C GLY A 490 5.52 -10.58 71.06
N GLU A 491 5.62 -11.03 72.31
CA GLU A 491 4.61 -11.73 73.10
C GLU A 491 3.41 -10.83 73.48
N GLY A 492 2.24 -11.45 73.69
CA GLY A 492 1.07 -10.93 74.42
C GLY A 492 0.04 -10.18 73.56
N SER A 493 -1.27 -10.49 73.54
CA SER A 493 -2.13 -11.13 74.53
C SER A 493 -3.25 -11.94 73.89
N GLU A 494 -3.56 -13.08 74.50
CA GLU A 494 -4.75 -13.90 74.25
C GLU A 494 -6.06 -13.12 74.44
N ALA A 495 -7.01 -13.34 73.53
CA ALA A 495 -8.42 -13.41 73.86
C ALA A 495 -9.06 -14.51 73.01
N ALA A 496 -9.21 -15.68 73.63
CA ALA A 496 -9.87 -16.83 73.06
C ALA A 496 -11.39 -16.63 73.04
N HIS A 497 -12.03 -16.97 71.93
CA HIS A 497 -13.35 -17.61 71.98
C HIS A 497 -13.40 -18.72 70.93
N ALA A 498 -13.29 -19.95 71.41
CA ALA A 498 -13.58 -21.16 70.69
C ALA A 498 -15.08 -21.50 70.82
N ASN A 499 -15.66 -21.97 69.72
CA ASN A 499 -16.73 -22.98 69.61
C ASN A 499 -16.92 -23.18 68.11
N GLY A 500 -16.92 -24.37 67.52
CA GLY A 500 -17.27 -25.69 68.01
C GLY A 500 -18.12 -26.33 66.90
N ALA A 501 -17.74 -27.53 66.46
CA ALA A 501 -18.29 -28.25 65.32
C ALA A 501 -19.78 -28.68 65.48
N GLY A 502 -20.43 -29.00 64.35
CA GLY A 502 -21.69 -29.78 64.27
C GLY A 502 -22.49 -29.41 63.02
N ALA A 503 -22.42 -30.18 61.93
CA ALA A 503 -23.21 -31.39 61.64
C ALA A 503 -24.51 -31.10 60.86
N GLU A 504 -24.69 -31.93 59.84
CA GLU A 504 -25.76 -32.02 58.83
C GLU A 504 -27.18 -32.08 59.41
N ASN A 505 -28.21 -31.61 58.68
CA ASN A 505 -29.26 -32.51 58.18
C ASN A 505 -30.17 -31.90 57.09
N ASN A 506 -30.62 -32.82 56.24
CA ASN A 506 -31.53 -32.76 55.09
C ASN A 506 -32.95 -32.22 55.33
N GLY A 507 -33.59 -31.81 54.22
CA GLY A 507 -35.00 -32.14 54.00
C GLY A 507 -35.74 -31.24 53.00
N GLY A 508 -36.15 -31.79 51.84
CA GLY A 508 -37.26 -31.22 51.05
C GLY A 508 -37.20 -31.44 49.53
N VAL A 509 -37.73 -32.58 49.09
CA VAL A 509 -37.84 -33.08 47.70
C VAL A 509 -39.12 -32.60 47.01
N ALA A 510 -39.06 -32.39 45.67
CA ALA A 510 -40.05 -32.73 44.61
C ALA A 510 -40.13 -31.61 43.52
N ALA A 511 -39.70 -31.82 42.26
CA ALA A 511 -40.36 -32.58 41.16
C ALA A 511 -41.76 -31.99 40.79
N ALA A 512 -42.17 -31.72 39.54
CA ALA A 512 -41.68 -32.08 38.22
C ALA A 512 -42.31 -31.21 37.08
N SER A 513 -41.56 -31.14 35.97
CA SER A 513 -41.88 -31.13 34.53
C SER A 513 -43.29 -30.90 33.92
N LYS A 514 -43.22 -30.44 32.65
CA LYS A 514 -44.15 -30.54 31.48
C LYS A 514 -44.99 -29.28 31.22
N ALA A 515 -44.69 -28.50 30.17
CA ALA A 515 -44.86 -28.72 28.72
C ALA A 515 -46.23 -28.22 28.21
N ALA A 516 -46.21 -27.26 27.27
CA ALA A 516 -47.19 -27.13 26.20
C ALA A 516 -46.66 -26.19 25.11
N ALA A 517 -46.75 -26.65 23.86
CA ALA A 517 -46.48 -25.95 22.62
C ALA A 517 -47.80 -25.60 21.91
N GLY A 518 -47.74 -24.66 20.94
CA GLY A 518 -48.75 -24.46 19.87
C GLY A 518 -49.63 -23.22 20.08
N ALA A 519 -49.45 -22.14 19.29
CA ALA A 519 -50.03 -21.85 17.96
C ALA A 519 -51.16 -20.79 18.13
N VAL A 520 -51.29 -19.68 17.38
CA VAL A 520 -51.78 -19.48 15.99
C VAL A 520 -51.80 -17.94 15.76
N LEU A 521 -51.09 -17.40 14.75
CA LEU A 521 -51.55 -16.73 13.48
C LEU A 521 -52.46 -15.47 13.55
N GLU A 522 -52.02 -14.48 12.76
CA GLU A 522 -52.73 -13.43 11.98
C GLU A 522 -53.43 -12.24 12.67
N ALA A 523 -52.89 -11.03 12.41
CA ALA A 523 -53.46 -10.04 11.47
C ALA A 523 -52.37 -9.07 10.99
#